data_AF-A0A225DTG9-F1
#
_entry.id   AF-A0A225DTG9-F1
#
_cell.length_a   1.000
_cell.length_b   1.000
_cell.length_c   1.000
_cell.angle_alpha   90.00
_cell.angle_beta   90.00
_cell.angle_gamma   90.00
#
_symmetry.space_group_name_H-M   'P 1'
#
loop_
_entity.id
_entity.type
_entity.pdbx_description
1 polymer ?
#
loop_
_entity_poly.entity_id
_entity_poly.type
_entity_poly.pdbx_seq_one_letter_code
_entity_poly.pdbx_strand_id
1 'polypeptide(L)'
;MELVVEVANTTAGRDLGPKMLAYQEDGVPEYIVWRTAEAVIDWFVLKRKKYVPLAPDADGILQSQIFPGLWLDPVALLNWDMPRVLAILQQGLASPEHATFVAKLATEATRRKKK
;
A
#
# COMPACT_ATOMS: atom_id res chain seq x y z
N MET A 1 -12.85 3.97 1.80
CA MET A 1 -12.03 2.86 1.27
C MET A 1 -10.60 3.06 1.78
N GLU A 2 -9.89 2.00 2.14
CA GLU A 2 -8.59 2.11 2.85
C GLU A 2 -7.37 1.85 1.94
N LEU A 3 -7.49 1.02 0.90
CA LEU A 3 -6.44 0.76 -0.11
C LEU A 3 -7.07 0.58 -1.50
N VAL A 4 -6.42 1.12 -2.53
CA VAL A 4 -6.74 0.88 -3.94
C VAL A 4 -5.46 0.48 -4.69
N VAL A 5 -5.55 -0.56 -5.52
CA VAL A 5 -4.45 -1.04 -6.38
C VAL A 5 -4.89 -0.99 -7.83
N GLU A 6 -4.11 -0.33 -8.67
CA GLU A 6 -4.36 -0.23 -10.11
C GLU A 6 -3.17 -0.78 -10.93
N VAL A 7 -3.48 -1.54 -11.98
CA VAL A 7 -2.50 -2.04 -12.96
C VAL A 7 -2.72 -1.29 -14.27
N ALA A 8 -1.74 -0.50 -14.70
CA ALA A 8 -1.84 0.37 -15.87
C ALA A 8 -0.77 0.01 -16.93
N ASN A 9 -1.22 -0.12 -18.18
CA ASN A 9 -0.37 -0.48 -19.33
C ASN A 9 0.11 0.74 -20.15
N THR A 10 -0.13 1.96 -19.66
CA THR A 10 0.22 3.23 -20.35
C THR A 10 1.17 4.07 -19.49
N THR A 11 1.98 4.91 -20.14
CA THR A 11 2.88 5.87 -19.49
C THR A 11 2.08 6.79 -18.58
N ALA A 12 2.30 6.67 -17.28
CA ALA A 12 1.33 7.08 -16.25
C ALA A 12 1.16 8.60 -16.07
N GLY A 13 1.86 9.44 -16.83
CA GLY A 13 1.77 10.89 -16.68
C GLY A 13 0.41 11.50 -17.07
N ARG A 14 -0.41 10.83 -17.89
CA ARG A 14 -1.60 11.45 -18.50
C ARG A 14 -2.94 10.85 -18.08
N ASP A 15 -2.99 9.59 -17.65
CA ASP A 15 -4.25 8.89 -17.31
C ASP A 15 -4.48 8.74 -15.78
N LEU A 16 -3.46 9.04 -14.96
CA LEU A 16 -3.60 9.07 -13.50
C LEU A 16 -4.40 10.29 -13.01
N GLY A 17 -4.44 11.38 -13.78
CA GLY A 17 -5.01 12.66 -13.33
C GLY A 17 -6.47 12.60 -12.87
N PRO A 18 -7.41 12.09 -13.69
CA PRO A 18 -8.83 12.09 -13.32
C PRO A 18 -9.16 11.11 -12.19
N LYS A 19 -8.57 9.90 -12.18
CA LYS A 19 -8.82 8.88 -11.15
C LYS A 19 -8.19 9.23 -9.82
N MET A 20 -6.97 9.79 -9.83
CA MET A 20 -6.27 10.20 -8.61
C MET A 20 -7.01 11.35 -7.91
N LEU A 21 -7.64 12.26 -8.66
CA LEU A 21 -8.49 13.32 -8.09
C LEU A 21 -9.75 12.74 -7.41
N ALA A 22 -10.42 11.77 -8.05
CA ALA A 22 -11.58 11.10 -7.45
C ALA A 22 -11.21 10.39 -6.13
N TYR A 23 -10.11 9.62 -6.10
CA TYR A 23 -9.67 8.96 -4.86
C TYR A 23 -9.15 9.93 -3.79
N GLN A 24 -8.62 11.09 -4.18
CA GLN A 24 -8.23 12.15 -3.25
C GLN A 24 -9.45 12.80 -2.60
N GLU A 25 -10.54 12.99 -3.35
CA GLU A 25 -11.82 13.50 -2.84
C GLU A 25 -12.53 12.46 -1.94
N ASP A 26 -12.43 11.18 -2.28
CA ASP A 26 -12.95 10.06 -1.48
C ASP A 26 -12.07 9.72 -0.26
N GLY A 27 -10.90 10.38 -0.13
CA GLY A 27 -10.03 10.29 1.04
C GLY A 27 -9.31 8.96 1.20
N VAL A 28 -9.03 8.24 0.11
CA VAL A 28 -8.31 6.96 0.16
C VAL A 28 -6.90 7.18 0.73
N PRO A 29 -6.56 6.55 1.86
CA PRO A 29 -5.27 6.79 2.53
C PRO A 29 -4.04 6.35 1.74
N GLU A 30 -4.13 5.26 0.99
CA GLU A 30 -3.03 4.66 0.22
C GLU A 30 -3.45 4.20 -1.17
N TYR A 31 -2.58 4.45 -2.16
CA TYR A 31 -2.82 4.13 -3.57
C TYR A 31 -1.57 3.55 -4.22
N ILE A 32 -1.67 2.37 -4.83
CA ILE A 32 -0.58 1.69 -5.53
C ILE A 32 -0.87 1.65 -7.03
N VAL A 33 0.12 2.06 -7.83
CA VAL A 33 0.08 2.02 -9.29
C VAL A 33 1.20 1.13 -9.79
N TRP A 34 0.85 0.05 -10.49
CA TRP A 34 1.81 -0.73 -11.26
C TRP A 34 1.82 -0.27 -12.71
N ARG A 35 2.93 0.34 -13.13
CA ARG A 35 3.21 0.75 -14.50
C ARG A 35 3.96 -0.37 -15.22
N THR A 36 3.23 -1.27 -15.87
CA THR A 36 3.82 -2.48 -16.48
C THR A 36 4.78 -2.15 -17.62
N ALA A 37 4.48 -1.12 -18.41
CA ALA A 37 5.33 -0.69 -19.54
C ALA A 37 6.67 -0.08 -19.11
N GLU A 38 6.72 0.51 -17.91
CA GLU A 38 7.92 1.15 -17.37
C GLU A 38 8.64 0.27 -16.34
N ALA A 39 8.06 -0.88 -15.99
CA ALA A 39 8.50 -1.72 -14.88
C ALA A 39 8.72 -0.90 -13.60
N VAL A 40 7.71 -0.09 -13.22
CA VAL A 40 7.73 0.68 -11.97
C VAL A 40 6.48 0.42 -11.15
N ILE A 41 6.67 0.37 -9.83
CA ILE A 41 5.59 0.37 -8.84
C ILE A 41 5.68 1.69 -8.07
N ASP A 42 4.66 2.52 -8.19
CA ASP A 42 4.52 3.73 -7.39
C ASP A 42 3.51 3.47 -6.28
N TRP A 43 3.88 3.76 -5.04
CA TRP A 43 2.98 3.70 -3.90
C TRP A 43 2.87 5.11 -3.34
N PHE A 44 1.64 5.62 -3.19
CA PHE A 44 1.35 6.95 -2.67
C PHE A 44 0.60 6.88 -1.35
N VAL A 45 0.89 7.84 -0.47
CA VAL A 45 0.16 8.09 0.78
C VAL A 45 -0.54 9.44 0.73
N LEU A 46 -1.79 9.50 1.19
CA LEU A 46 -2.56 10.73 1.24
C LEU A 46 -2.16 11.57 2.46
N LYS A 47 -1.46 12.68 2.23
CA LYS A 47 -1.06 13.64 3.27
C LYS A 47 -1.68 15.01 3.00
N ARG A 48 -2.45 15.55 3.95
CA ARG A 48 -3.12 16.87 3.83
C ARG A 48 -3.86 17.04 2.49
N LYS A 49 -4.61 16.01 2.08
CA LYS A 49 -5.35 15.94 0.80
C LYS A 49 -4.48 15.97 -0.45
N LYS A 50 -3.22 15.53 -0.38
CA LYS A 50 -2.34 15.35 -1.54
C LYS A 50 -1.65 14.01 -1.45
N TYR A 51 -1.59 13.29 -2.56
CA TYR A 51 -0.79 12.08 -2.66
C TYR A 51 0.70 12.44 -2.70
N VAL A 52 1.48 11.77 -1.85
CA VAL A 52 2.93 11.89 -1.78
C VAL A 52 3.51 10.49 -1.98
N PRO A 53 4.57 10.31 -2.79
CA PRO A 53 5.24 9.02 -2.92
C PRO A 53 5.69 8.47 -1.56
N LEU A 54 5.42 7.19 -1.33
CA LEU A 54 5.95 6.40 -0.23
C LEU A 54 7.36 5.94 -0.63
N ALA A 55 8.35 6.42 0.11
CA ALA A 55 9.72 5.97 -0.07
C ALA A 55 9.89 4.57 0.55
N PRO A 56 10.67 3.68 -0.09
CA PRO A 56 11.05 2.41 0.53
C PRO A 56 11.96 2.65 1.74
N ASP A 57 12.08 1.63 2.58
CA ASP A 57 13.03 1.59 3.68
C ASP A 57 14.48 1.37 3.21
N ALA A 58 15.40 1.18 4.17
CA ALA A 58 16.81 0.95 3.89
C ALA A 58 17.10 -0.32 3.08
N ASP A 59 16.20 -1.31 3.14
CA ASP A 59 16.30 -2.57 2.41
C ASP A 59 15.58 -2.52 1.06
N GLY A 60 15.03 -1.35 0.69
CA GLY A 60 14.28 -1.17 -0.55
C GLY A 60 12.82 -1.64 -0.49
N ILE A 61 12.31 -1.96 0.71
CA ILE A 61 10.96 -2.49 0.90
C ILE A 61 9.96 -1.35 1.11
N LEU A 62 8.85 -1.39 0.38
CA LEU A 62 7.73 -0.48 0.57
C LEU A 62 6.83 -1.01 1.69
N GLN A 63 6.58 -0.18 2.71
CA GLN A 63 5.80 -0.55 3.88
C GLN A 63 4.55 0.34 4.04
N SER A 64 3.37 -0.28 4.08
CA SER A 64 2.11 0.44 4.32
C SER A 64 2.11 1.15 5.67
N GLN A 65 1.63 2.40 5.69
CA GLN A 65 1.39 3.20 6.90
C GLN A 65 0.00 2.92 7.49
N ILE A 66 -0.93 2.41 6.69
CA ILE A 66 -2.34 2.18 7.05
C ILE A 66 -2.58 0.73 7.45
N PHE A 67 -1.87 -0.20 6.81
CA PHE A 67 -1.88 -1.62 7.10
C PHE A 67 -0.50 -2.07 7.59
N PRO A 68 -0.16 -1.81 8.87
CA PRO A 68 1.09 -2.31 9.45
C PRO A 68 1.26 -3.80 9.19
N GLY A 69 2.40 -4.17 8.60
CA GLY A 69 2.73 -5.53 8.17
C GLY A 69 2.46 -5.84 6.69
N LEU A 70 1.80 -4.95 5.95
CA LEU A 70 1.76 -5.03 4.48
C LEU A 70 3.05 -4.44 3.91
N TRP A 71 4.02 -5.33 3.67
CA TRP A 71 5.32 -5.01 3.10
C TRP A 71 5.47 -5.61 1.71
N LEU A 72 6.00 -4.84 0.77
CA LEU A 72 6.19 -5.24 -0.62
C LEU A 72 7.62 -4.94 -1.07
N ASP A 73 8.26 -5.93 -1.70
CA ASP A 73 9.51 -5.75 -2.43
C ASP A 73 9.18 -5.35 -3.88
N PRO A 74 9.34 -4.07 -4.26
CA PRO A 74 8.96 -3.61 -5.59
C PRO A 74 9.79 -4.27 -6.68
N VAL A 75 11.06 -4.59 -6.41
CA VAL A 75 11.95 -5.25 -7.40
C VAL A 75 11.49 -6.68 -7.63
N ALA A 76 11.15 -7.41 -6.56
CA ALA A 76 10.65 -8.77 -6.67
C ALA A 76 9.29 -8.83 -7.39
N LEU A 77 8.38 -7.90 -7.10
CA LEU A 77 7.08 -7.79 -7.79
C LEU A 77 7.25 -7.56 -9.29
N LEU A 78 8.17 -6.67 -9.68
CA LEU A 78 8.45 -6.38 -11.09
C LEU A 78 9.07 -7.55 -11.84
N ASN A 79 9.88 -8.36 -11.14
CA ASN A 79 10.52 -9.55 -11.69
C ASN A 79 9.65 -10.82 -11.58
N TRP A 80 8.41 -10.71 -11.08
CA TRP A 80 7.53 -11.85 -10.81
C TRP A 80 8.13 -12.89 -9.86
N ASP A 81 9.05 -12.48 -8.99
CA ASP A 81 9.62 -13.32 -7.93
C ASP A 81 8.64 -13.40 -6.75
N MET A 82 7.55 -14.13 -6.99
CA MET A 82 6.50 -14.34 -5.99
C MET A 82 7.02 -15.01 -4.70
N PRO A 83 7.98 -15.96 -4.73
CA PRO A 83 8.60 -16.45 -3.50
C PRO A 83 9.19 -15.34 -2.63
N ARG A 84 9.94 -14.41 -3.22
CA ARG A 84 10.50 -13.26 -2.48
C ARG A 84 9.41 -12.31 -1.98
N VAL A 85 8.42 -12.00 -2.82
CA VAL A 85 7.29 -11.14 -2.43
C VAL A 85 6.55 -11.72 -1.22
N LEU A 86 6.24 -13.01 -1.24
CA LEU A 86 5.56 -13.70 -0.14
C LEU A 86 6.44 -13.78 1.12
N ALA A 87 7.74 -13.97 0.97
CA ALA A 87 8.66 -13.98 2.11
C ALA A 87 8.70 -12.61 2.82
N ILE A 88 8.77 -11.51 2.06
CA ILE A 88 8.73 -10.15 2.62
C ILE A 88 7.39 -9.84 3.27
N LEU A 89 6.28 -10.23 2.63
CA LEU A 89 4.95 -10.09 3.24
C LEU A 89 4.85 -10.85 4.56
N GLN A 90 5.36 -12.08 4.62
CA GLN A 90 5.37 -12.87 5.87
C GLN A 90 6.19 -12.21 6.97
N GLN A 91 7.33 -11.58 6.63
CA GLN A 91 8.12 -10.81 7.60
C GLN A 91 7.32 -9.63 8.17
N GLY A 92 6.60 -8.90 7.31
CA GLY A 92 5.73 -7.81 7.75
C GLY A 92 4.59 -8.30 8.63
N LEU A 93 3.93 -9.39 8.28
CA LEU A 93 2.88 -9.99 9.10
C LEU A 93 3.39 -10.53 10.45
N ALA A 94 4.65 -10.93 10.52
CA ALA A 94 5.30 -11.34 11.77
C ALA A 94 5.79 -10.18 12.63
N SER A 95 5.65 -8.93 12.16
CA SER A 95 6.22 -7.76 12.82
C SER A 95 5.42 -7.34 14.06
N PRO A 96 6.07 -6.71 15.07
CA PRO A 96 5.40 -6.19 16.25
C PRO A 96 4.31 -5.15 15.92
N GLU A 97 4.50 -4.36 14.86
CA GLU A 97 3.54 -3.35 14.40
C GLU A 97 2.25 -4.01 13.93
N HIS A 98 2.35 -5.12 13.18
CA HIS A 98 1.19 -5.90 12.76
C HIS A 98 0.45 -6.51 13.95
N ALA A 99 1.18 -7.12 14.89
CA ALA A 99 0.58 -7.68 16.10
C ALA A 99 -0.19 -6.63 16.91
N THR A 100 0.39 -5.43 17.04
CA THR A 100 -0.26 -4.28 17.71
C THR A 100 -1.52 -3.83 16.96
N PHE A 101 -1.47 -3.80 15.62
CA PHE A 101 -2.60 -3.46 14.77
C PHE A 101 -3.77 -4.45 14.93
N VAL A 102 -3.49 -5.76 14.90
CA VAL A 102 -4.50 -6.81 15.11
C VAL A 102 -5.13 -6.71 16.51
N ALA A 103 -4.32 -6.48 17.55
CA ALA A 103 -4.82 -6.31 18.93
C ALA A 103 -5.76 -5.10 19.06
N LYS A 104 -5.44 -3.99 18.39
CA LYS A 104 -6.29 -2.80 18.33
C LYS A 104 -7.63 -3.11 17.67
N LEU A 105 -7.62 -3.78 16.51
CA LEU A 105 -8.84 -4.15 15.78
C LEU A 105 -9.74 -5.07 16.60
N ALA A 106 -9.17 -6.07 17.29
CA ALA A 106 -9.94 -6.97 18.18
C ALA A 106 -10.64 -6.21 19.32
N THR A 107 -9.96 -5.20 19.88
CA THR A 107 -10.51 -4.35 20.93
C THR A 107 -11.67 -3.48 20.41
N GLU A 108 -11.51 -2.89 19.23
CA GLU A 108 -12.56 -2.08 18.59
C GLU A 108 -13.78 -2.90 18.18
N ALA A 109 -13.57 -4.12 17.67
CA ALA A 109 -14.65 -5.04 17.33
C ALA A 109 -15.49 -5.42 18.58
N THR A 110 -14.83 -5.58 19.73
CA THR A 110 -15.51 -5.88 20.99
C THR A 110 -16.31 -4.69 21.53
N ARG A 111 -15.81 -3.46 21.33
CA ARG A 111 -16.55 -2.22 21.67
C ARG A 111 -17.79 -2.02 20.79
N ARG A 112 -17.72 -2.35 19.50
CA ARG A 112 -18.88 -2.26 18.58
C ARG A 112 -19.97 -3.27 18.90
N LYS A 113 -19.65 -4.44 19.48
CA LYS A 113 -20.63 -5.45 19.91
C LYS A 113 -21.34 -5.11 21.24
N LYS A 114 -20.81 -4.17 22.03
CA LYS A 114 -21.38 -3.73 23.31
C LYS A 114 -22.28 -2.48 23.20
N LYS A 115 -22.40 -1.92 22.01
CA LYS A 115 -23.20 -0.73 21.71
C LYS A 115 -24.42 -1.14 20.90
#